data_AF-A0A251WID9-F1
#
_entry.id   AF-A0A251WID9-F1
#
_cell.length_a   1.000
_cell.length_b   1.000
_cell.length_c   1.000
_cell.angle_alpha   90.00
_cell.angle_beta   90.00
_cell.angle_gamma   90.00
#
_symmetry.space_group_name_H-M   'P 1'
#
loop_
_entity.id
_entity.type
_entity.pdbx_description
1 polymer ?
#
loop_
_entity_poly.entity_id
_entity_poly.type
_entity_poly.pdbx_seq_one_letter_code
_entity_poly.pdbx_strand_id
1 'polypeptide(L)'
;MASSKIERIYTDGACAGNPGPGGWGTVIYFADGTVQELGGGDPQTTNNRMEMQAAVSALEFFAASGQTTPIVLYTDSEYLRKGVTQWLAGWKRKGWKTATGKPVLNQDLWEELDRLNSPQVEWQYVRGHSGDPGNERCDEIARAFSQGRTLYLQQRSFDRTDAATSQSETQQPEKQSLAASSLEISSPEASVSQLTMTELLEPSLSPESTSEKAVPSLKLSESPAAWPTMKATNPTTNPSMDLKLRLETLRMADEIADRQYFITTLELAQLIQLEPTTIEQKASPWVWRNWQIDRVTHATGEQFWQLQRL
;
A
#
# COMPACT_ATOMS: atom_id res chain seq x y z
N MET A 1 23.72 -26.67 -11.60
CA MET A 1 23.14 -26.82 -10.25
C MET A 1 21.66 -26.53 -10.35
N ALA A 2 20.80 -27.32 -9.71
CA ALA A 2 19.36 -27.07 -9.76
C ALA A 2 19.07 -25.73 -9.09
N SER A 3 18.38 -24.83 -9.79
CA SER A 3 17.78 -23.65 -9.15
C SER A 3 16.90 -24.13 -8.00
N SER A 4 16.89 -23.40 -6.88
CA SER A 4 15.98 -23.75 -5.80
C SER A 4 14.54 -23.68 -6.30
N LYS A 5 13.71 -24.58 -5.78
CA LYS A 5 12.32 -24.73 -6.18
C LYS A 5 11.52 -23.52 -5.66
N ILE A 6 10.74 -22.89 -6.53
CA ILE A 6 9.75 -21.88 -6.15
C ILE A 6 8.66 -22.59 -5.33
N GLU A 7 8.39 -22.07 -4.13
CA GLU A 7 7.37 -22.58 -3.22
C GLU A 7 6.04 -21.83 -3.39
N ARG A 8 6.10 -20.49 -3.30
CA ARG A 8 4.93 -19.61 -3.41
C ARG A 8 5.33 -18.23 -3.93
N ILE A 9 4.39 -17.54 -4.56
CA ILE A 9 4.57 -16.19 -5.09
C ILE A 9 3.44 -15.29 -4.59
N TYR A 10 3.76 -14.05 -4.25
CA TYR A 10 2.81 -13.00 -3.91
C TYR A 10 2.90 -11.87 -4.92
N THR A 11 1.77 -11.21 -5.21
CA THR A 11 1.70 -10.11 -6.17
C THR A 11 0.71 -9.04 -5.70
N ASP A 12 1.08 -7.77 -5.84
CA ASP A 12 0.22 -6.62 -5.53
C ASP A 12 0.51 -5.44 -6.47
N GLY A 13 -0.46 -4.55 -6.63
CA GLY A 13 -0.38 -3.33 -7.44
C GLY A 13 -1.05 -2.13 -6.76
N ALA A 14 -0.35 -1.00 -6.76
CA ALA A 14 -0.80 0.24 -6.17
C ALA A 14 -0.81 1.37 -7.21
N CYS A 15 -1.71 2.34 -7.02
CA CYS A 15 -1.77 3.52 -7.87
C CYS A 15 -2.11 4.75 -7.03
N ALA A 16 -1.29 5.79 -7.13
CA ALA A 16 -1.53 7.11 -6.56
C ALA A 16 -2.51 7.88 -7.47
N GLY A 17 -3.81 7.59 -7.30
CA GLY A 17 -4.86 8.04 -8.23
C GLY A 17 -5.13 6.99 -9.31
N ASN A 18 -6.35 7.00 -9.89
CA ASN A 18 -6.76 5.99 -10.87
C ASN A 18 -7.58 6.64 -12.02
N PRO A 19 -6.94 6.96 -13.16
CA PRO A 19 -5.55 6.69 -13.50
C PRO A 19 -4.56 7.65 -12.80
N GLY A 20 -3.29 7.25 -12.71
CA GLY A 20 -2.21 8.03 -12.11
C GLY A 20 -0.89 7.23 -12.04
N PRO A 21 0.15 7.74 -11.36
CA PRO A 21 1.37 7.01 -11.10
C PRO A 21 1.08 5.71 -10.36
N GLY A 22 1.57 4.59 -10.88
CA GLY A 22 1.35 3.27 -10.33
C GLY A 22 2.65 2.52 -10.14
N GLY A 23 2.61 1.55 -9.22
CA GLY A 23 3.69 0.63 -8.96
C GLY A 23 3.15 -0.76 -8.71
N TRP A 24 3.99 -1.76 -8.94
CA TRP A 24 3.67 -3.15 -8.76
C TRP A 24 4.82 -3.86 -8.05
N GLY A 25 4.48 -4.90 -7.29
CA GLY A 25 5.43 -5.68 -6.52
C GLY A 25 5.13 -7.18 -6.60
N THR A 26 6.19 -7.97 -6.70
CA THR A 26 6.14 -9.44 -6.72
C THR A 26 7.20 -10.00 -5.78
N VAL A 27 6.80 -10.88 -4.87
CA VAL A 27 7.71 -11.54 -3.91
C VAL A 27 7.64 -13.05 -4.10
N ILE A 28 8.78 -13.67 -4.37
CA ILE A 28 8.92 -15.09 -4.69
C ILE A 28 9.70 -15.78 -3.56
N TYR A 29 9.07 -16.76 -2.92
CA TYR A 29 9.68 -17.58 -1.89
C TYR A 29 10.13 -18.92 -2.46
N PHE A 30 11.35 -19.33 -2.10
CA PHE A 30 11.94 -20.61 -2.51
C PHE A 30 12.00 -21.61 -1.35
N ALA A 31 12.06 -22.90 -1.69
CA ALA A 31 12.11 -23.99 -0.73
C ALA A 31 13.39 -24.02 0.13
N ASP A 32 14.46 -23.35 -0.30
CA ASP A 32 15.70 -23.17 0.47
C ASP A 32 15.64 -21.98 1.44
N GLY A 33 14.49 -21.32 1.55
CA GLY A 33 14.27 -20.16 2.42
C GLY A 33 14.75 -18.83 1.81
N THR A 34 15.32 -18.85 0.60
CA THR A 34 15.70 -17.61 -0.09
C THR A 34 14.47 -16.87 -0.65
N VAL A 35 14.63 -15.57 -0.88
CA VAL A 35 13.57 -14.68 -1.40
C VAL A 35 14.11 -13.91 -2.60
N GLN A 36 13.25 -13.72 -3.60
CA GLN A 36 13.48 -12.87 -4.75
C GLN A 36 12.33 -11.87 -4.89
N GLU A 37 12.65 -10.60 -5.03
CA GLU A 37 11.70 -9.51 -5.17
C GLU A 37 11.84 -8.88 -6.56
N LEU A 38 10.70 -8.55 -7.15
CA LEU A 38 10.57 -7.83 -8.41
C LEU A 38 9.62 -6.65 -8.18
N GLY A 39 9.84 -5.56 -8.90
CA GLY A 39 8.95 -4.42 -8.85
C GLY A 39 9.26 -3.40 -9.94
N GLY A 40 8.29 -2.54 -10.19
CA GLY A 40 8.41 -1.48 -11.17
C GLY A 40 7.22 -0.52 -11.06
N GLY A 41 7.21 0.50 -11.90
CA GLY A 41 6.12 1.47 -11.91
C GLY A 41 5.94 2.13 -13.28
N ASP A 42 4.78 2.75 -13.44
CA ASP A 42 4.36 3.48 -14.63
C ASP A 42 3.76 4.82 -14.18
N PRO A 43 4.25 5.97 -14.68
CA PRO A 43 3.75 7.28 -14.27
C PRO A 43 2.29 7.53 -14.64
N GLN A 44 1.71 6.79 -15.58
CA GLN A 44 0.33 6.97 -16.04
C GLN A 44 -0.35 5.63 -16.31
N THR A 45 -0.87 5.02 -15.25
CA THR A 45 -1.52 3.71 -15.31
C THR A 45 -2.78 3.66 -14.43
N THR A 46 -3.29 2.46 -14.17
CA THR A 46 -4.41 2.21 -13.26
C THR A 46 -4.02 1.14 -12.26
N ASN A 47 -4.71 1.10 -11.12
CA ASN A 47 -4.48 0.06 -10.10
C ASN A 47 -4.60 -1.37 -10.71
N ASN A 48 -5.70 -1.67 -11.41
CA ASN A 48 -5.88 -2.99 -12.04
C ASN A 48 -4.75 -3.37 -13.01
N ARG A 49 -4.19 -2.41 -13.76
CA ARG A 49 -3.06 -2.69 -14.65
C ARG A 49 -1.79 -3.02 -13.88
N MET A 50 -1.56 -2.38 -12.73
CA MET A 50 -0.43 -2.71 -11.86
C MET A 50 -0.58 -4.07 -11.18
N GLU A 51 -1.78 -4.41 -10.70
CA GLU A 51 -2.08 -5.75 -10.18
C GLU A 51 -1.80 -6.83 -11.25
N MET A 52 -2.25 -6.59 -12.48
CA MET A 52 -2.00 -7.48 -13.61
C MET A 52 -0.52 -7.55 -14.00
N GLN A 53 0.20 -6.43 -13.98
CA GLN A 53 1.62 -6.37 -14.32
C GLN A 53 2.49 -7.14 -13.29
N ALA A 54 2.15 -7.07 -12.01
CA ALA A 54 2.80 -7.89 -10.97
C ALA A 54 2.67 -9.38 -11.29
N ALA A 55 1.46 -9.79 -11.68
CA ALA A 55 1.16 -11.17 -12.02
C ALA A 55 1.82 -11.64 -13.32
N VAL A 56 1.87 -10.79 -14.36
CA VAL A 56 2.65 -11.09 -15.58
C VAL A 56 4.11 -11.36 -15.21
N SER A 57 4.72 -10.45 -14.44
CA SER A 57 6.13 -10.57 -14.04
C SER A 57 6.40 -11.82 -13.19
N ALA A 58 5.45 -12.21 -12.33
CA ALA A 58 5.50 -13.46 -11.57
C ALA A 58 5.49 -14.70 -12.48
N LEU A 59 4.59 -14.72 -13.48
CA LEU A 59 4.47 -15.85 -14.39
C LEU A 59 5.63 -15.95 -15.37
N GLU A 60 6.18 -14.82 -15.84
CA GLU A 60 7.40 -14.78 -16.64
C GLU A 60 8.58 -15.40 -15.86
N PHE A 61 8.74 -15.01 -14.59
CA PHE A 61 9.76 -15.60 -13.73
C PHE A 61 9.56 -17.11 -13.54
N PHE A 62 8.33 -17.53 -13.25
CA PHE A 62 8.00 -18.95 -13.10
C PHE A 62 8.30 -19.75 -14.38
N ALA A 63 7.88 -19.25 -15.55
CA ALA A 63 8.15 -19.88 -16.83
C ALA A 63 9.65 -19.98 -17.13
N ALA A 64 10.42 -18.93 -16.85
CA ALA A 64 11.87 -18.90 -17.04
C ALA A 64 12.62 -19.88 -16.11
N SER A 65 12.05 -20.19 -14.94
CA SER A 65 12.66 -21.15 -14.00
C SER A 65 12.70 -22.59 -14.52
N GLY A 66 11.85 -22.93 -15.50
CA GLY A 66 11.69 -24.30 -16.00
C GLY A 66 11.07 -25.28 -15.00
N GLN A 67 10.59 -24.77 -13.85
CA GLN A 67 9.94 -25.59 -12.84
C GLN A 67 8.61 -26.14 -13.37
N THR A 68 8.37 -27.44 -13.16
CA THR A 68 7.14 -28.12 -13.58
C THR A 68 6.23 -28.51 -12.42
N THR A 69 6.69 -28.34 -11.18
CA THR A 69 5.88 -28.61 -9.99
C THR A 69 4.95 -27.45 -9.71
N PRO A 70 3.69 -27.72 -9.28
CA PRO A 70 2.73 -26.68 -8.97
C PRO A 70 3.23 -25.67 -7.92
N ILE A 71 2.78 -24.43 -8.05
CA ILE A 71 3.01 -23.33 -7.13
C ILE A 71 1.69 -22.64 -6.79
N VAL A 72 1.67 -21.96 -5.65
CA VAL A 72 0.55 -21.07 -5.29
C VAL A 72 0.97 -19.63 -5.56
N LEU A 73 0.13 -18.90 -6.31
CA LEU A 73 0.24 -17.46 -6.53
C LEU A 73 -0.88 -16.76 -5.76
N TYR A 74 -0.48 -15.95 -4.78
CA TYR A 74 -1.36 -15.17 -3.93
C TYR A 74 -1.49 -13.74 -4.44
N THR A 75 -2.74 -13.26 -4.50
CA THR A 75 -3.07 -11.87 -4.85
C THR A 75 -4.29 -11.42 -4.07
N ASP A 76 -4.34 -10.14 -3.71
CA ASP A 76 -5.54 -9.51 -3.15
C ASP A 76 -6.45 -8.87 -4.22
N SER A 77 -6.08 -9.00 -5.49
CA SER A 77 -6.91 -8.57 -6.63
C SER A 77 -7.95 -9.62 -6.97
N GLU A 78 -9.20 -9.38 -6.55
CA GLU A 78 -10.35 -10.15 -7.02
C GLU A 78 -10.58 -9.98 -8.53
N TYR A 79 -10.21 -8.84 -9.10
CA TYR A 79 -10.30 -8.60 -10.54
C TYR A 79 -9.39 -9.56 -11.30
N LEU A 80 -8.13 -9.65 -10.89
CA LEU A 80 -7.15 -10.55 -11.46
C LEU A 80 -7.57 -12.01 -11.27
N ARG A 81 -7.84 -12.42 -10.02
CA ARG A 81 -8.21 -13.81 -9.69
C ARG A 81 -9.42 -14.29 -10.49
N LYS A 82 -10.52 -13.52 -10.49
CA LYS A 82 -11.73 -13.89 -11.24
C LYS A 82 -11.49 -13.85 -12.76
N GLY A 83 -10.69 -12.91 -13.23
CA GLY A 83 -10.35 -12.86 -14.65
C GLY A 83 -9.62 -14.10 -15.13
N VAL A 84 -8.60 -14.54 -14.38
CA VAL A 84 -7.86 -15.78 -14.70
C VAL A 84 -8.72 -17.03 -14.56
N THR A 85 -9.48 -17.14 -13.48
CA THR A 85 -10.20 -18.38 -13.16
C THR A 85 -11.55 -18.52 -13.85
N GLN A 86 -12.21 -17.41 -14.25
CA GLN A 86 -13.61 -17.44 -14.71
C GLN A 86 -13.82 -16.80 -16.08
N TRP A 87 -13.15 -15.68 -16.40
CA TRP A 87 -13.51 -14.85 -17.55
C TRP A 87 -12.70 -15.14 -18.80
N LEU A 88 -11.42 -15.45 -18.65
CA LEU A 88 -10.44 -15.63 -19.73
C LEU A 88 -10.92 -16.61 -20.83
N ALA A 89 -11.40 -17.79 -20.43
CA ALA A 89 -11.93 -18.78 -21.38
C ALA A 89 -13.13 -18.25 -22.19
N GLY A 90 -13.98 -17.44 -21.56
CA GLY A 90 -15.14 -16.82 -22.19
C GLY A 90 -14.74 -15.72 -23.18
N TRP A 91 -13.78 -14.87 -22.81
CA TRP A 91 -13.28 -13.79 -23.68
C TRP A 91 -12.57 -14.33 -24.91
N LYS A 92 -11.72 -15.35 -24.76
CA LYS A 92 -11.06 -16.02 -25.90
C LYS A 92 -12.06 -16.56 -26.91
N ARG A 93 -13.10 -17.26 -26.43
CA ARG A 93 -14.17 -17.79 -27.29
C ARG A 93 -14.93 -16.69 -28.05
N LYS A 94 -15.02 -15.49 -27.48
CA LYS A 94 -15.69 -14.31 -28.07
C LYS A 94 -14.73 -13.41 -28.86
N GLY A 95 -13.48 -13.84 -29.10
CA GLY A 95 -12.47 -13.05 -29.80
C GLY A 95 -12.13 -11.76 -29.07
N TRP A 96 -11.98 -11.84 -27.73
CA TRP A 96 -11.63 -10.72 -26.85
C TRP A 96 -12.62 -9.56 -26.85
N LYS A 97 -13.91 -9.89 -26.97
CA LYS A 97 -15.02 -8.93 -26.89
C LYS A 97 -15.93 -9.20 -25.69
N THR A 98 -16.39 -8.12 -25.09
CA THR A 98 -17.42 -8.11 -24.05
C THR A 98 -18.78 -8.54 -24.63
N ALA A 99 -19.77 -8.79 -23.77
CA ALA A 99 -21.14 -9.08 -24.20
C ALA A 99 -21.76 -7.96 -25.06
N THR A 100 -21.29 -6.71 -24.88
CA THR A 100 -21.72 -5.54 -25.67
C THR A 100 -20.96 -5.36 -26.99
N GLY A 101 -20.07 -6.30 -27.34
CA GLY A 101 -19.28 -6.26 -28.58
C GLY A 101 -18.05 -5.34 -28.55
N LYS A 102 -17.85 -4.57 -27.47
CA LYS A 102 -16.64 -3.77 -27.25
C LYS A 102 -15.43 -4.65 -26.89
N PRO A 103 -14.19 -4.24 -27.22
CA PRO A 103 -12.98 -4.92 -26.74
C PRO A 103 -12.96 -5.06 -25.22
N VAL A 104 -12.33 -6.12 -24.73
CA VAL A 104 -12.11 -6.32 -23.28
C VAL A 104 -11.14 -5.25 -22.76
N LEU A 105 -11.42 -4.70 -21.58
CA LEU A 105 -10.52 -3.74 -20.94
C LEU A 105 -9.23 -4.44 -20.52
N ASN A 106 -8.07 -3.78 -20.72
CA ASN A 106 -6.74 -4.34 -20.44
C ASN A 106 -6.44 -5.63 -21.23
N GLN A 107 -7.02 -5.77 -22.42
CA GLN A 107 -6.86 -6.95 -23.28
C GLN A 107 -5.39 -7.31 -23.51
N ASP A 108 -4.52 -6.31 -23.66
CA ASP A 108 -3.09 -6.48 -23.83
C ASP A 108 -2.43 -7.29 -22.69
N LEU A 109 -2.74 -6.95 -21.44
CA LEU A 109 -2.22 -7.69 -20.27
C LEU A 109 -2.93 -9.03 -20.08
N TRP A 110 -4.21 -9.14 -20.46
CA TRP A 110 -4.93 -10.40 -20.38
C TRP A 110 -4.42 -11.44 -21.37
N GLU A 111 -4.08 -11.03 -22.60
CA GLU A 111 -3.48 -11.89 -23.61
C GLU A 111 -2.12 -12.42 -23.12
N GLU A 112 -1.33 -11.57 -22.47
CA GLU A 112 -0.04 -11.96 -21.92
C GLU A 112 -0.18 -12.92 -20.72
N LEU A 113 -1.10 -12.62 -19.80
CA LEU A 113 -1.44 -13.53 -18.70
C LEU A 113 -1.91 -14.90 -19.22
N ASP A 114 -2.77 -14.94 -20.24
CA ASP A 114 -3.23 -16.19 -20.85
C ASP A 114 -2.09 -17.02 -21.46
N ARG A 115 -1.14 -16.33 -22.11
CA ARG A 115 0.02 -16.95 -22.75
C ARG A 115 0.96 -17.59 -21.72
N LEU A 116 1.14 -16.95 -20.57
CA LEU A 116 2.06 -17.37 -19.52
C LEU A 116 1.43 -18.32 -18.50
N ASN A 117 0.11 -18.22 -18.28
CA ASN A 117 -0.57 -19.01 -17.29
C ASN A 117 -0.55 -20.50 -17.66
N SER A 118 -0.41 -21.35 -16.64
CA SER A 118 -0.35 -22.80 -16.83
C SER A 118 -1.13 -23.52 -15.74
N PRO A 119 -1.50 -24.80 -15.93
CA PRO A 119 -2.15 -25.60 -14.89
C PRO A 119 -1.31 -25.81 -13.63
N GLN A 120 -0.02 -25.45 -13.64
CA GLN A 120 0.85 -25.52 -12.46
C GLN A 120 0.67 -24.32 -11.53
N VAL A 121 0.00 -23.26 -11.95
CA VAL A 121 -0.23 -22.07 -11.12
C VAL A 121 -1.61 -22.14 -10.48
N GLU A 122 -1.64 -22.31 -9.16
CA GLU A 122 -2.85 -22.22 -8.37
C GLU A 122 -3.05 -20.78 -7.87
N TRP A 123 -4.17 -20.17 -8.23
CA TRP A 123 -4.49 -18.79 -7.88
C TRP A 123 -5.27 -18.73 -6.57
N GLN A 124 -4.72 -18.05 -5.57
CA GLN A 124 -5.33 -17.90 -4.25
C GLN A 124 -5.57 -16.43 -3.91
N TYR A 125 -6.74 -16.16 -3.32
CA TYR A 125 -7.07 -14.83 -2.81
C TYR A 125 -6.49 -14.68 -1.41
N VAL A 126 -5.78 -13.59 -1.18
CA VAL A 126 -5.44 -13.12 0.17
C VAL A 126 -6.14 -11.81 0.42
N ARG A 127 -6.50 -11.55 1.67
CA ARG A 127 -7.09 -10.27 2.01
C ARG A 127 -5.99 -9.22 2.10
N GLY A 128 -6.11 -8.12 1.37
CA GLY A 128 -5.20 -6.97 1.50
C GLY A 128 -5.16 -6.45 2.94
N HIS A 129 -3.96 -6.04 3.39
CA HIS A 129 -3.68 -5.51 4.74
C HIS A 129 -4.17 -6.41 5.90
N SER A 130 -4.00 -7.73 5.77
CA SER A 130 -4.47 -8.71 6.76
C SER A 130 -3.37 -9.33 7.63
N GLY A 131 -2.12 -8.86 7.55
CA GLY A 131 -1.00 -9.43 8.31
C GLY A 131 -0.20 -10.50 7.56
N ASP A 132 -0.49 -10.78 6.29
CA ASP A 132 0.33 -11.72 5.50
C ASP A 132 1.64 -11.04 5.07
N PRO A 133 2.81 -11.52 5.53
CA PRO A 133 4.08 -10.85 5.28
C PRO A 133 4.45 -10.76 3.79
N GLY A 134 4.04 -11.74 2.98
CA GLY A 134 4.29 -11.74 1.54
C GLY A 134 3.48 -10.66 0.83
N ASN A 135 2.19 -10.55 1.16
CA ASN A 135 1.33 -9.52 0.59
C ASN A 135 1.73 -8.12 1.05
N GLU A 136 2.04 -7.94 2.34
CA GLU A 136 2.47 -6.64 2.88
C GLU A 136 3.76 -6.15 2.23
N ARG A 137 4.70 -7.07 1.95
CA ARG A 137 5.92 -6.73 1.23
C ARG A 137 5.64 -6.34 -0.22
N CYS A 138 4.70 -6.99 -0.90
CA CYS A 138 4.27 -6.56 -2.23
C CYS A 138 3.63 -5.16 -2.21
N ASP A 139 2.76 -4.85 -1.23
CA ASP A 139 2.16 -3.52 -1.06
C ASP A 139 3.24 -2.45 -0.86
N GLU A 140 4.25 -2.73 -0.02
CA GLU A 140 5.37 -1.83 0.23
C GLU A 140 6.14 -1.51 -1.07
N ILE A 141 6.48 -2.55 -1.84
CA ILE A 141 7.16 -2.41 -3.14
C ILE A 141 6.30 -1.58 -4.09
N ALA A 142 5.02 -1.96 -4.25
CA ALA A 142 4.09 -1.31 -5.17
C ALA A 142 3.89 0.17 -4.82
N ARG A 143 3.71 0.50 -3.53
CA ARG A 143 3.55 1.89 -3.08
C ARG A 143 4.81 2.71 -3.26
N ALA A 144 5.98 2.14 -2.97
CA ALA A 144 7.25 2.81 -3.21
C ALA A 144 7.39 3.23 -4.69
N PHE A 145 7.17 2.30 -5.62
CA PHE A 145 7.21 2.61 -7.06
C PHE A 145 6.13 3.59 -7.51
N SER A 146 4.90 3.47 -6.99
CA SER A 146 3.82 4.43 -7.29
C SER A 146 4.14 5.86 -6.87
N GLN A 147 5.03 6.03 -5.89
CA GLN A 147 5.47 7.33 -5.37
C GLN A 147 6.83 7.76 -5.92
N GLY A 148 7.40 7.02 -6.88
CA GLY A 148 8.72 7.28 -7.45
C GLY A 148 9.88 7.11 -6.46
N ARG A 149 9.69 6.35 -5.38
CA ARG A 149 10.73 6.05 -4.39
C ARG A 149 11.57 4.87 -4.84
N THR A 150 12.88 4.92 -4.58
CA THR A 150 13.77 3.77 -4.78
C THR A 150 13.75 2.89 -3.54
N LEU A 151 13.49 1.59 -3.74
CA LEU A 151 13.48 0.57 -2.69
C LEU A 151 14.46 -0.54 -3.07
N TYR A 152 15.21 -1.05 -2.09
CA TYR A 152 16.11 -2.18 -2.33
C TYR A 152 15.28 -3.46 -2.43
N LEU A 153 15.31 -4.09 -3.60
CA LEU A 153 14.65 -5.36 -3.87
C LEU A 153 15.61 -6.51 -3.57
N GLN A 154 15.21 -7.42 -2.69
CA GLN A 154 15.99 -8.60 -2.36
C GLN A 154 16.19 -9.46 -3.61
N GLN A 155 17.44 -9.80 -3.91
CA GLN A 155 17.80 -10.68 -5.00
C GLN A 155 18.42 -11.96 -4.43
N ARG A 156 18.17 -13.10 -5.07
CA ARG A 156 18.85 -14.34 -4.70
C ARG A 156 20.35 -14.19 -4.98
N SER A 157 21.16 -14.23 -3.92
CA SER A 157 22.61 -14.35 -4.07
C SER A 157 22.92 -15.77 -4.55
N PHE A 158 23.40 -15.88 -5.78
CA PHE A 158 24.11 -17.10 -6.17
C PHE A 158 25.45 -17.06 -5.47
N ASP A 159 25.58 -17.76 -4.34
CA ASP A 159 26.88 -17.95 -3.69
C ASP A 159 27.85 -18.54 -4.71
N ARG A 160 28.79 -17.70 -5.12
CA ARG A 160 29.85 -18.04 -6.04
C ARG A 160 31.00 -18.65 -5.25
N THR A 161 30.73 -19.74 -4.52
CA THR A 161 31.76 -20.52 -3.86
C THR A 161 32.27 -21.62 -4.80
N ASP A 162 33.60 -21.60 -4.95
CA ASP A 162 34.49 -22.62 -5.52
C ASP A 162 34.76 -22.60 -7.03
N ALA A 163 35.65 -21.68 -7.44
CA ALA A 163 36.69 -21.95 -8.44
C ALA A 163 37.77 -20.83 -8.45
N ALA A 164 38.63 -20.81 -7.42
CA ALA A 164 39.92 -20.11 -7.51
C ALA A 164 41.00 -20.82 -6.68
N THR A 165 41.13 -22.13 -6.90
CA THR A 165 42.43 -22.80 -6.71
C THR A 165 43.07 -22.88 -8.09
N SER A 166 43.89 -21.89 -8.44
CA SER A 166 45.04 -22.14 -9.29
C SER A 166 46.10 -21.07 -9.08
N GLN A 167 47.31 -21.57 -8.95
CA GLN A 167 48.55 -20.89 -8.67
C GLN A 167 48.90 -19.89 -9.78
N SER A 168 49.45 -18.75 -9.39
CA SER A 168 50.47 -18.08 -10.20
C SER A 168 51.50 -17.45 -9.26
N GLU A 169 52.64 -18.14 -9.16
CA GLU A 169 53.92 -17.49 -8.84
C GLU A 169 54.14 -16.35 -9.84
N THR A 170 54.60 -15.19 -9.38
CA THR A 170 55.85 -14.53 -9.82
C THR A 170 55.97 -13.13 -9.21
N GLN A 171 56.94 -13.02 -8.29
CA GLN A 171 57.85 -11.90 -8.02
C GLN A 171 57.34 -10.54 -7.47
N GLN A 172 57.90 -10.22 -6.29
CA GLN A 172 58.12 -8.89 -5.70
C GLN A 172 58.93 -7.97 -6.63
N PRO A 173 58.93 -6.65 -6.36
CA PRO A 173 59.98 -6.10 -5.51
C PRO A 173 59.48 -5.22 -4.34
N GLU A 174 60.33 -5.19 -3.31
CA GLU A 174 60.39 -4.29 -2.14
C GLU A 174 60.12 -2.79 -2.50
N LYS A 175 59.72 -1.87 -1.63
CA LYS A 175 60.23 -1.57 -0.26
C LYS A 175 59.44 -0.38 0.36
N GLN A 176 59.59 -0.22 1.69
CA GLN A 176 59.24 0.92 2.58
C GLN A 176 57.83 0.84 3.20
N SER A 177 57.62 0.29 4.39
CA SER A 177 58.11 0.62 5.74
C SER A 177 57.71 2.01 6.23
N LEU A 178 56.77 2.08 7.19
CA LEU A 178 56.90 2.84 8.44
C LEU A 178 55.70 2.55 9.38
N ALA A 179 56.05 1.91 10.50
CA ALA A 179 55.56 2.04 11.87
C ALA A 179 54.07 1.97 12.22
N ALA A 180 53.81 1.04 13.14
CA ALA A 180 52.62 0.84 13.94
C ALA A 180 52.35 2.00 14.93
N SER A 181 51.09 2.13 15.33
CA SER A 181 50.76 2.31 16.74
C SER A 181 49.34 1.83 17.01
N SER A 182 49.23 0.72 17.74
CA SER A 182 48.06 0.37 18.53
C SER A 182 47.85 1.41 19.62
N LEU A 183 46.61 1.58 20.09
CA LEU A 183 46.27 1.81 21.49
C LEU A 183 44.78 1.51 21.70
N GLU A 184 44.54 0.50 22.53
CA GLU A 184 43.28 0.19 23.18
C GLU A 184 42.89 1.32 24.16
N ILE A 185 41.61 1.40 24.55
CA ILE A 185 41.12 1.30 25.95
C ILE A 185 39.72 1.95 26.08
N SER A 186 38.79 1.10 26.52
CA SER A 186 37.72 1.33 27.50
C SER A 186 36.48 2.17 27.16
N SER A 187 35.36 1.46 27.18
CA SER A 187 34.05 1.87 27.67
C SER A 187 34.11 2.55 29.07
N PRO A 188 33.02 3.15 29.53
CA PRO A 188 32.26 2.42 30.54
C PRO A 188 30.75 2.50 30.37
N GLU A 189 30.12 1.44 30.86
CA GLU A 189 28.71 1.25 31.13
C GLU A 189 28.20 2.22 32.20
N ALA A 190 26.90 2.53 32.14
CA ALA A 190 26.11 2.83 33.33
C ALA A 190 24.68 2.33 33.16
N SER A 191 24.35 1.32 33.96
CA SER A 191 23.06 0.70 34.22
C SER A 191 22.08 1.62 34.95
N VAL A 192 20.76 1.44 34.74
CA VAL A 192 19.69 1.44 35.76
C VAL A 192 18.54 0.59 35.18
N SER A 193 18.37 -0.67 35.56
CA SER A 193 17.55 -1.22 36.65
C SER A 193 16.03 -1.22 36.44
N GLN A 194 15.52 -2.45 36.49
CA GLN A 194 14.15 -2.95 36.62
C GLN A 194 13.30 -2.23 37.68
N LEU A 195 11.98 -2.25 37.48
CA LEU A 195 10.97 -2.40 38.53
C LEU A 195 9.73 -3.14 37.96
N THR A 196 9.03 -3.79 38.88
CA THR A 196 8.21 -5.00 38.78
C THR A 196 6.68 -4.79 38.71
N MET A 197 6.00 -5.86 38.28
CA MET A 197 4.62 -6.36 38.54
C MET A 197 3.62 -5.55 39.38
N THR A 198 2.33 -5.61 39.00
CA THR A 198 1.16 -6.24 39.72
C THR A 198 -0.13 -5.84 38.95
N GLU A 199 -0.77 -6.73 38.19
CA GLU A 199 -2.00 -7.52 38.50
C GLU A 199 -3.27 -6.69 38.78
N LEU A 200 -4.38 -7.02 38.08
CA LEU A 200 -5.81 -7.09 38.50
C LEU A 200 -6.67 -7.17 37.21
N LEU A 201 -7.10 -8.37 36.79
CA LEU A 201 -8.41 -8.99 37.02
C LEU A 201 -9.58 -8.41 36.17
N GLU A 202 -10.04 -9.22 35.21
CA GLU A 202 -11.38 -9.16 34.62
C GLU A 202 -12.46 -9.42 35.70
N PRO A 203 -13.76 -9.15 35.42
CA PRO A 203 -14.54 -10.25 34.85
C PRO A 203 -15.56 -9.87 33.76
N SER A 204 -15.86 -10.90 32.96
CA SER A 204 -17.00 -11.13 32.09
C SER A 204 -18.34 -10.50 32.53
N LEU A 205 -19.22 -10.24 31.57
CA LEU A 205 -20.61 -10.75 31.55
C LEU A 205 -21.25 -10.53 30.15
N SER A 206 -21.84 -11.60 29.63
CA SER A 206 -22.91 -11.65 28.60
C SER A 206 -24.02 -12.54 29.21
N PRO A 207 -25.16 -12.85 28.56
CA PRO A 207 -26.00 -12.19 27.55
C PRO A 207 -27.51 -12.14 27.97
N GLU A 208 -28.39 -11.47 27.21
CA GLU A 208 -29.81 -11.83 26.92
C GLU A 208 -30.47 -10.67 26.15
N SER A 209 -30.89 -10.84 24.89
CA SER A 209 -32.20 -11.33 24.37
C SER A 209 -33.39 -10.41 24.65
N THR A 210 -34.00 -9.81 23.60
CA THR A 210 -35.43 -9.94 23.21
C THR A 210 -35.89 -8.94 22.14
N SER A 211 -36.46 -9.50 21.06
CA SER A 211 -37.64 -9.14 20.25
C SER A 211 -37.97 -7.70 19.77
N GLU A 212 -38.12 -7.62 18.44
CA GLU A 212 -39.21 -7.02 17.63
C GLU A 212 -40.03 -5.83 18.16
N LYS A 213 -40.07 -4.74 17.37
CA LYS A 213 -41.26 -4.33 16.58
C LYS A 213 -41.02 -3.10 15.71
N ALA A 214 -41.79 -3.03 14.62
CA ALA A 214 -41.73 -2.07 13.53
C ALA A 214 -42.59 -0.80 13.76
N VAL A 215 -42.06 0.34 13.26
CA VAL A 215 -42.62 1.63 12.75
C VAL A 215 -43.94 2.24 13.31
N PRO A 216 -44.09 3.58 13.35
CA PRO A 216 -44.45 4.32 12.13
C PRO A 216 -43.83 5.73 11.96
N SER A 217 -43.90 6.18 10.71
CA SER A 217 -43.51 7.45 10.11
C SER A 217 -43.98 8.72 10.84
N LEU A 218 -43.11 9.73 10.88
CA LEU A 218 -43.47 11.12 11.17
C LEU A 218 -42.96 12.04 10.06
N LYS A 219 -43.88 12.88 9.58
CA LYS A 219 -43.70 13.94 8.59
C LYS A 219 -42.82 15.05 9.16
N LEU A 220 -41.95 15.64 8.32
CA LEU A 220 -41.32 16.93 8.58
C LEU A 220 -41.60 17.88 7.42
N SER A 221 -42.33 18.94 7.76
CA SER A 221 -42.67 20.09 6.96
C SER A 221 -41.57 21.15 7.02
N GLU A 222 -41.37 21.80 5.87
CA GLU A 222 -40.92 23.18 5.65
C GLU A 222 -39.48 23.62 5.98
N SER A 223 -38.82 24.00 4.89
CA SER A 223 -37.58 24.79 4.73
C SER A 223 -37.77 26.23 5.23
N PRO A 224 -36.73 26.98 5.62
CA PRO A 224 -36.05 27.83 4.62
C PRO A 224 -34.56 28.15 4.91
N ALA A 225 -33.71 28.12 3.88
CA ALA A 225 -32.72 29.16 3.58
C ALA A 225 -31.84 28.72 2.39
N ALA A 226 -31.99 29.44 1.27
CA ALA A 226 -31.25 29.24 0.05
C ALA A 226 -29.74 29.45 0.25
N TRP A 227 -28.94 28.50 -0.22
CA TRP A 227 -27.49 28.64 -0.28
C TRP A 227 -27.12 29.60 -1.42
N PRO A 228 -26.06 30.43 -1.29
CA PRO A 228 -25.65 31.30 -2.37
C PRO A 228 -25.15 30.46 -3.55
N THR A 229 -25.77 30.63 -4.71
CA THR A 229 -25.36 30.02 -5.98
C THR A 229 -23.99 30.56 -6.38
N MET A 230 -22.93 29.81 -6.09
CA MET A 230 -21.61 30.08 -6.66
C MET A 230 -21.64 29.71 -8.15
N LYS A 231 -21.30 30.68 -9.00
CA LYS A 231 -21.11 30.47 -10.44
C LYS A 231 -19.98 29.46 -10.64
N ALA A 232 -20.36 28.24 -11.03
CA ALA A 232 -19.43 27.22 -11.48
C ALA A 232 -18.77 27.70 -12.78
N THR A 233 -17.48 28.04 -12.71
CA THR A 233 -16.61 27.96 -13.88
C THR A 233 -16.02 26.55 -13.86
N ASN A 234 -16.54 25.71 -14.75
CA ASN A 234 -16.11 24.32 -14.90
C ASN A 234 -14.63 24.25 -15.32
N PRO A 235 -13.88 23.33 -14.71
CA PRO A 235 -13.25 22.27 -15.48
C PRO A 235 -13.83 20.92 -15.06
N THR A 236 -13.96 20.03 -16.04
CA THR A 236 -14.60 18.71 -15.97
C THR A 236 -14.07 17.86 -14.79
N THR A 237 -14.76 17.88 -13.64
CA THR A 237 -14.47 17.01 -12.49
C THR A 237 -15.46 15.85 -12.40
N ASN A 238 -14.91 14.63 -12.35
CA ASN A 238 -15.65 13.39 -12.27
C ASN A 238 -16.32 13.26 -10.88
N PRO A 239 -17.66 13.26 -10.76
CA PRO A 239 -18.36 13.38 -9.47
C PRO A 239 -18.07 12.23 -8.48
N SER A 240 -17.57 11.08 -8.96
CA SER A 240 -17.15 9.96 -8.11
C SER A 240 -15.78 10.17 -7.44
N MET A 241 -14.88 10.92 -8.09
CA MET A 241 -13.56 11.27 -7.54
C MET A 241 -13.69 12.25 -6.37
N ASP A 242 -14.66 13.16 -6.49
CA ASP A 242 -15.05 14.12 -5.46
C ASP A 242 -15.59 13.44 -4.18
N LEU A 243 -16.39 12.37 -4.30
CA LEU A 243 -16.89 11.65 -3.12
C LEU A 243 -15.80 10.86 -2.39
N LYS A 244 -14.89 10.19 -3.12
CA LYS A 244 -13.79 9.44 -2.51
C LYS A 244 -12.80 10.35 -1.80
N LEU A 245 -12.42 11.46 -2.45
CA LEU A 245 -11.57 12.48 -1.84
C LEU A 245 -12.23 13.06 -0.59
N ARG A 246 -13.54 13.36 -0.66
CA ARG A 246 -14.30 13.82 0.51
C ARG A 246 -14.31 12.79 1.63
N LEU A 247 -14.54 11.50 1.36
CA LEU A 247 -14.54 10.47 2.39
C LEU A 247 -13.17 10.34 3.07
N GLU A 248 -12.08 10.44 2.32
CA GLU A 248 -10.73 10.37 2.87
C GLU A 248 -10.39 11.59 3.73
N THR A 249 -10.77 12.78 3.26
CA THR A 249 -10.71 14.02 4.05
C THR A 249 -11.47 13.88 5.38
N LEU A 250 -12.66 13.27 5.37
CA LEU A 250 -13.44 13.06 6.59
C LEU A 250 -12.78 12.04 7.55
N ARG A 251 -12.12 11.01 7.01
CA ARG A 251 -11.37 10.03 7.82
C ARG A 251 -10.13 10.64 8.48
N MET A 252 -9.37 11.43 7.72
CA MET A 252 -8.22 12.17 8.28
C MET A 252 -8.68 13.14 9.37
N ALA A 253 -9.80 13.84 9.17
CA ALA A 253 -10.37 14.71 10.19
C ALA A 253 -10.79 13.93 11.46
N ASP A 254 -11.30 12.70 11.31
CA ASP A 254 -11.58 11.83 12.45
C ASP A 254 -10.33 11.40 13.20
N GLU A 255 -9.29 10.98 12.49
CA GLU A 255 -8.05 10.55 13.14
C GLU A 255 -7.33 11.72 13.84
N ILE A 256 -7.31 12.91 13.23
CA ILE A 256 -6.75 14.12 13.83
C ILE A 256 -7.51 14.47 15.12
N ALA A 257 -8.83 14.38 15.10
CA ALA A 257 -9.66 14.69 16.26
C ALA A 257 -9.51 13.64 17.38
N ASP A 258 -9.56 12.35 17.04
CA ASP A 258 -9.47 11.23 18.00
C ASP A 258 -8.11 11.20 18.73
N ARG A 259 -7.03 11.47 17.99
CA ARG A 259 -5.67 11.53 18.54
C ARG A 259 -5.29 12.90 19.09
N GLN A 260 -6.20 13.87 19.04
CA GLN A 260 -5.99 15.25 19.50
C GLN A 260 -4.73 15.91 18.90
N TYR A 261 -4.46 15.66 17.62
CA TYR A 261 -3.33 16.27 16.95
C TYR A 261 -3.55 17.77 16.71
N PHE A 262 -2.47 18.54 16.86
CA PHE A 262 -2.40 19.93 16.44
C PHE A 262 -1.91 19.99 15.00
N ILE A 263 -2.62 20.73 14.16
CA ILE A 263 -2.25 20.92 12.75
C ILE A 263 -2.01 22.39 12.45
N THR A 264 -1.13 22.66 11.49
CA THR A 264 -0.82 24.01 11.02
C THR A 264 -1.96 24.60 10.18
N THR A 265 -1.93 25.92 9.97
CA THR A 265 -2.88 26.59 9.08
C THR A 265 -2.86 26.01 7.67
N LEU A 266 -1.70 25.61 7.15
CA LEU A 266 -1.56 25.02 5.81
C LEU A 266 -2.17 23.63 5.74
N GLU A 267 -1.93 22.78 6.74
CA GLU A 267 -2.52 21.44 6.83
C GLU A 267 -4.04 21.52 7.00
N LEU A 268 -4.53 22.44 7.84
CA LEU A 268 -5.96 22.68 7.97
C LEU A 268 -6.57 23.16 6.66
N ALA A 269 -5.92 24.09 5.95
CA ALA A 269 -6.34 24.57 4.63
C ALA A 269 -6.49 23.44 3.61
N GLN A 270 -5.52 22.53 3.57
CA GLN A 270 -5.55 21.35 2.70
C GLN A 270 -6.68 20.39 3.10
N LEU A 271 -6.86 20.16 4.41
CA LEU A 271 -7.90 19.28 4.93
C LEU A 271 -9.30 19.79 4.57
N ILE A 272 -9.58 21.08 4.78
CA ILE A 272 -10.92 21.64 4.61
C ILE A 272 -11.16 22.30 3.24
N GLN A 273 -10.14 22.30 2.37
CA GLN A 273 -10.14 22.90 1.04
C GLN A 273 -10.51 24.39 1.06
N LEU A 274 -9.90 25.15 1.99
CA LEU A 274 -10.03 26.60 2.08
C LEU A 274 -8.67 27.27 1.94
N GLU A 275 -8.65 28.50 1.41
CA GLU A 275 -7.43 29.30 1.33
C GLU A 275 -6.89 29.62 2.74
N PRO A 276 -5.57 29.47 2.99
CA PRO A 276 -4.97 29.71 4.31
C PRO A 276 -5.31 31.09 4.91
N THR A 277 -5.32 32.14 4.08
CA THR A 277 -5.65 33.51 4.50
C THR A 277 -7.06 33.63 5.07
N THR A 278 -8.00 32.79 4.61
CA THR A 278 -9.38 32.76 5.12
C THR A 278 -9.45 32.14 6.51
N ILE A 279 -8.58 31.18 6.79
CA ILE A 279 -8.48 30.48 8.09
C ILE A 279 -7.83 31.39 9.13
N GLU A 280 -6.76 32.10 8.76
CA GLU A 280 -6.06 33.04 9.65
C GLU A 280 -6.96 34.16 10.18
N GLN A 281 -7.97 34.56 9.41
CA GLN A 281 -8.94 35.58 9.82
C GLN A 281 -9.97 35.08 10.84
N LYS A 282 -10.11 33.75 11.04
CA LYS A 282 -11.11 33.18 11.96
C LYS A 282 -10.60 33.12 13.40
N ALA A 283 -10.97 34.10 14.21
CA ALA A 283 -10.51 34.21 15.60
C ALA A 283 -11.30 33.37 16.62
N SER A 284 -12.57 33.06 16.35
CA SER A 284 -13.45 32.28 17.24
C SER A 284 -13.60 30.84 16.75
N PRO A 285 -13.83 29.86 17.63
CA PRO A 285 -14.21 28.50 17.25
C PRO A 285 -15.31 28.46 16.19
N TRP A 286 -15.18 27.54 15.23
CA TRP A 286 -16.23 27.34 14.21
C TRP A 286 -16.43 25.88 13.89
N VAL A 287 -17.61 25.57 13.36
CA VAL A 287 -17.97 24.23 12.93
C VAL A 287 -17.66 24.05 11.46
N TRP A 288 -16.98 22.96 11.12
CA TRP A 288 -16.84 22.46 9.76
C TRP A 288 -17.37 21.03 9.70
N ARG A 289 -18.51 20.85 9.03
CA ARG A 289 -19.24 19.57 8.97
C ARG A 289 -19.56 19.05 10.38
N ASN A 290 -18.92 17.96 10.80
CA ASN A 290 -19.16 17.27 12.08
C ASN A 290 -18.03 17.52 13.09
N TRP A 291 -17.16 18.52 12.85
CA TRP A 291 -16.07 18.86 13.73
C TRP A 291 -16.13 20.33 14.13
N GLN A 292 -15.82 20.60 15.39
CA GLN A 292 -15.45 21.92 15.88
C GLN A 292 -13.96 22.13 15.65
N ILE A 293 -13.60 23.28 15.09
CA ILE A 293 -12.22 23.70 14.87
C ILE A 293 -11.91 24.84 15.84
N ASP A 294 -10.89 24.62 16.65
CA ASP A 294 -10.45 25.54 17.68
C ASP A 294 -9.02 26.01 17.41
N ARG A 295 -8.78 27.31 17.66
CA ARG A 295 -7.43 27.88 17.58
C ARG A 295 -6.72 27.65 18.90
N VAL A 296 -5.54 27.06 18.84
CA VAL A 296 -4.68 26.79 20.01
C VAL A 296 -3.37 27.53 19.83
N THR A 297 -2.96 28.29 20.85
CA THR A 297 -1.66 28.98 20.86
C THR A 297 -0.72 28.24 21.78
N HIS A 298 0.43 27.80 21.26
CA HIS A 298 1.44 27.09 22.03
C HIS A 298 2.31 28.08 22.84
N ALA A 299 3.06 27.58 23.82
CA ALA A 299 3.91 28.40 24.69
C ALA A 299 5.00 29.22 23.94
N THR A 300 5.34 28.78 22.72
CA THR A 300 6.26 29.44 21.80
C THR A 300 5.64 30.61 21.02
N GLY A 301 4.34 30.86 21.19
CA GLY A 301 3.57 31.87 20.45
C GLY A 301 3.10 31.41 19.06
N GLU A 302 3.45 30.20 18.65
CA GLU A 302 2.99 29.59 17.40
C GLU A 302 1.51 29.20 17.50
N GLN A 303 0.79 29.41 16.40
CA GLN A 303 -0.64 29.13 16.30
C GLN A 303 -0.88 27.81 15.56
N PHE A 304 -1.69 26.97 16.19
CA PHE A 304 -2.15 25.70 15.65
C PHE A 304 -3.67 25.60 15.69
N TRP A 305 -4.17 24.57 15.04
CA TRP A 305 -5.57 24.23 14.99
C TRP A 305 -5.80 22.85 15.56
N GLN A 306 -6.88 22.70 16.31
CA GLN A 306 -7.33 21.44 16.86
C GLN A 306 -8.73 21.14 16.34
N LEU A 307 -8.99 19.87 16.02
CA LEU A 307 -10.31 19.39 15.64
C LEU A 307 -10.91 18.59 16.79
N GLN A 308 -12.20 18.78 17.04
CA GLN A 308 -12.98 17.98 17.98
C GLN A 308 -14.25 17.49 17.30
N ARG A 309 -14.55 16.20 17.42
CA ARG A 309 -15.79 15.63 16.90
C ARG A 309 -16.98 16.11 17.75
N LEU A 310 -18.01 16.62 17.09
CA LEU A 310 -19.28 17.04 17.73
C LEU A 310 -20.15 15.84 18.12
#